data_AF-A0A4Q2UX22-F1
#
_entry.id   AF-A0A4Q2UX22-F1
#
_cell.length_a   1.000
_cell.length_b   1.000
_cell.length_c   1.000
_cell.angle_alpha   90.00
_cell.angle_beta   90.00
_cell.angle_gamma   90.00
#
_symmetry.space_group_name_H-M   'P 1'
#
loop_
_entity.id
_entity.type
_entity.pdbx_description
1 polymer ?
#
loop_
_entity_poly.entity_id
_entity_poly.type
_entity_poly.pdbx_seq_one_letter_code
_entity_poly.pdbx_strand_id
1 'polypeptide(L)'
;MCNVKRFAIHLSADNFSESPELRARYLLLLQVVEEFEIDGVTVEDFWDWAVEPLLPILRKLPTRDKAAQPTLNDFFNPETFVYTL
;
A
#
# COMPACT_ATOMS: atom_id res chain seq x y z
N MET A 1 13.22 5.95 -0.52
CA MET A 1 13.91 5.50 0.71
C MET A 1 12.90 5.46 1.84
N CYS A 2 12.77 4.32 2.54
CA CYS A 2 11.79 4.16 3.64
C CYS A 2 12.31 4.79 4.93
N ASN A 3 11.44 5.51 5.66
CA ASN A 3 11.76 6.12 6.95
C ASN A 3 11.60 5.12 8.10
N VAL A 4 12.46 4.09 8.15
CA VAL A 4 12.59 3.09 9.24
C VAL A 4 11.40 2.13 9.43
N LYS A 5 10.20 2.50 8.98
CA LYS A 5 9.04 1.61 8.90
C LYS A 5 8.68 1.33 7.45
N ARG A 6 8.26 0.11 7.18
CA ARG A 6 7.79 -0.35 5.87
C ARG A 6 6.39 -0.94 6.00
N PHE A 7 5.55 -0.63 5.03
CA PHE A 7 4.24 -1.25 4.86
C PHE A 7 4.27 -2.06 3.56
N ALA A 8 3.88 -3.33 3.64
CA ALA A 8 3.68 -4.19 2.49
C ALA A 8 2.21 -4.59 2.46
N ILE A 9 1.53 -4.25 1.36
CA ILE A 9 0.13 -4.62 1.14
C ILE A 9 0.14 -5.65 0.00
N HIS A 10 -0.36 -6.84 0.28
CA HIS A 10 -0.52 -7.90 -0.70
C HIS A 10 -1.97 -7.90 -1.19
N LEU A 11 -2.09 -7.83 -2.51
CA LEU A 11 -3.36 -7.87 -3.24
C LEU A 11 -3.27 -8.95 -4.31
N SER A 12 -4.33 -9.71 -4.44
CA SER A 12 -4.56 -10.65 -5.53
C SER A 12 -6.03 -10.63 -5.92
N ALA A 13 -6.34 -11.10 -7.13
CA ALA A 13 -7.73 -11.15 -7.59
C ALA A 13 -8.60 -12.07 -6.73
N ASP A 14 -8.00 -13.07 -6.08
CA ASP A 14 -8.70 -14.05 -5.24
C ASP A 14 -9.20 -13.43 -3.92
N ASN A 15 -8.53 -12.37 -3.45
CA ASN A 15 -8.96 -11.59 -2.29
C ASN A 15 -10.33 -10.94 -2.49
N PHE A 16 -10.73 -10.72 -3.75
CA PHE A 16 -12.00 -10.09 -4.12
C PHE A 16 -13.02 -11.10 -4.70
N SER A 17 -12.83 -12.40 -4.45
CA SER A 17 -13.70 -13.44 -4.98
C SER A 17 -15.19 -13.28 -4.59
N GLU A 18 -15.46 -12.68 -3.44
CA GLU A 18 -16.81 -12.42 -2.93
C GLU A 18 -17.44 -11.12 -3.48
N SER A 19 -16.67 -10.25 -4.14
CA SER A 19 -17.19 -9.02 -4.75
C SER A 19 -16.67 -8.86 -6.19
N PRO A 20 -17.50 -9.24 -7.19
CA PRO A 20 -17.18 -9.05 -8.60
C PRO A 20 -16.82 -7.61 -8.96
N GLU A 21 -17.45 -6.63 -8.33
CA GLU A 21 -17.21 -5.21 -8.56
C GLU A 21 -15.82 -4.78 -8.09
N LEU A 22 -15.42 -5.18 -6.87
CA LEU A 22 -14.08 -4.90 -6.35
C LEU A 22 -13.01 -5.63 -7.17
N ARG A 23 -13.29 -6.88 -7.59
CA ARG A 23 -12.39 -7.64 -8.45
C ARG A 23 -12.19 -6.95 -9.80
N ALA A 24 -13.26 -6.49 -10.43
CA ALA A 24 -13.19 -5.78 -11.70
C ALA A 24 -12.39 -4.47 -11.56
N ARG A 25 -12.62 -3.71 -10.49
CA ARG A 25 -11.87 -2.50 -10.19
C ARG A 25 -10.38 -2.78 -9.97
N TYR A 26 -10.04 -3.82 -9.22
CA TYR A 26 -8.65 -4.24 -9.01
C TYR A 26 -7.95 -4.56 -10.34
N LEU A 27 -8.62 -5.31 -11.23
CA LEU A 27 -8.05 -5.67 -12.53
C LEU A 27 -7.84 -4.45 -13.44
N LEU A 28 -8.76 -3.49 -13.45
CA LEU A 28 -8.59 -2.24 -14.17
C LEU A 28 -7.37 -1.46 -13.66
N LEU A 29 -7.24 -1.34 -12.33
CA LEU A 29 -6.11 -0.64 -11.73
C LEU A 29 -4.77 -1.35 -11.99
N LEU A 30 -4.74 -2.68 -12.09
CA LEU A 30 -3.54 -3.40 -12.52
C LEU A 30 -3.11 -3.01 -13.94
N GLN A 31 -4.06 -2.82 -14.85
CA GLN A 31 -3.76 -2.34 -16.21
C GLN A 31 -3.19 -0.92 -16.17
N VAL A 32 -3.74 -0.04 -15.33
CA VAL A 32 -3.21 1.32 -15.13
C VAL A 32 -1.77 1.30 -14.61
N VAL A 33 -1.40 0.36 -13.74
CA VAL A 33 -0.02 0.22 -13.25
C VAL A 33 0.95 -0.14 -14.39
N GLU A 34 0.51 -0.93 -15.37
CA GLU A 34 1.32 -1.31 -16.53
C GLU A 34 1.41 -0.18 -17.56
N GLU A 35 0.30 0.51 -17.83
CA GLU A 35 0.19 1.56 -18.86
C GLU A 35 0.47 2.98 -18.31
N PHE A 36 0.76 3.11 -17.02
CA PHE A 36 0.90 4.35 -16.23
C PHE A 36 -0.39 5.18 -16.10
N GLU A 37 -1.22 5.24 -17.13
CA GLU A 37 -2.48 5.96 -17.13
C GLU A 37 -3.48 5.34 -18.12
N ILE A 38 -4.74 5.18 -17.71
CA ILE A 38 -5.84 4.78 -18.59
C ILE A 38 -7.04 5.67 -18.29
N ASP A 39 -7.56 6.37 -19.30
CA ASP A 39 -8.77 7.21 -19.19
C ASP A 39 -8.73 8.22 -18.03
N GLY A 40 -7.56 8.77 -17.73
CA GLY A 40 -7.34 9.72 -16.61
C GLY A 40 -7.23 9.06 -15.23
N VAL A 41 -7.25 7.73 -15.15
CA VAL A 41 -6.91 6.95 -13.94
C VAL A 41 -5.41 6.68 -13.96
N THR A 42 -4.75 6.94 -12.83
CA THR A 42 -3.29 6.93 -12.68
C THR A 42 -2.81 5.85 -11.71
N VAL A 43 -1.50 5.60 -11.71
CA VAL A 43 -0.87 4.71 -10.72
C VAL A 43 -1.11 5.21 -9.29
N GLU A 44 -1.21 6.52 -9.08
CA GLU A 44 -1.54 7.14 -7.80
C GLU A 44 -2.94 6.72 -7.33
N ASP A 45 -3.93 6.66 -8.22
CA ASP A 45 -5.29 6.19 -7.88
C ASP A 45 -5.30 4.73 -7.43
N PHE A 46 -4.41 3.89 -7.98
CA PHE A 46 -4.21 2.52 -7.50
C PHE A 46 -3.67 2.51 -6.07
N TRP A 47 -2.66 3.32 -5.77
CA TRP A 47 -2.09 3.38 -4.42
C TRP A 47 -3.08 3.90 -3.39
N ASP A 48 -3.83 4.95 -3.72
CA ASP A 48 -4.86 5.51 -2.84
C ASP A 48 -5.96 4.48 -2.56
N TRP A 49 -6.44 3.79 -3.60
CA TRP A 49 -7.44 2.73 -3.45
C TRP A 49 -6.94 1.55 -2.60
N ALA A 50 -5.71 1.09 -2.84
CA ALA A 50 -5.12 -0.03 -2.10
C ALA A 50 -4.92 0.28 -0.61
N VAL A 51 -4.61 1.54 -0.28
CA VAL A 51 -4.32 1.97 1.10
C VAL A 51 -5.58 2.38 1.86
N GLU A 52 -6.62 2.87 1.18
CA GLU A 52 -7.87 3.35 1.77
C GLU A 52 -8.42 2.47 2.92
N PRO A 53 -8.61 1.15 2.76
CA PRO A 53 -9.17 0.30 3.82
C PRO A 53 -8.26 0.20 5.06
N LEU A 54 -6.95 0.43 4.90
CA LEU A 54 -5.97 0.34 5.97
C LEU A 54 -5.74 1.68 6.67
N LEU A 55 -6.22 2.81 6.13
CA LEU A 55 -6.06 4.13 6.74
C LEU A 55 -6.45 4.18 8.24
N PRO A 56 -7.56 3.57 8.69
CA PRO A 56 -7.92 3.58 10.11
C PRO A 56 -6.89 2.88 11.02
N ILE A 57 -6.17 1.89 10.49
CA ILE A 57 -5.10 1.16 11.19
C ILE A 57 -3.82 1.98 11.15
N LEU A 58 -3.42 2.43 9.96
CA LEU A 58 -2.18 3.17 9.74
C LEU A 58 -2.14 4.47 10.55
N ARG A 59 -3.28 5.17 10.68
CA ARG A 59 -3.40 6.39 11.50
C ARG A 59 -3.19 6.18 13.00
N LYS A 60 -3.36 4.96 13.50
CA LYS A 60 -3.17 4.61 14.93
C LYS A 60 -1.73 4.20 15.25
N LEU A 61 -0.90 3.98 14.24
CA LEU A 61 0.46 3.53 14.46
C LEU A 61 1.30 4.63 15.13
N PRO A 62 2.17 4.27 16.08
CA PRO A 62 3.02 5.25 16.73
C PRO A 62 3.92 5.92 15.69
N THR A 63 3.89 7.25 15.72
CA THR A 63 4.84 8.06 14.95
C THR A 63 6.25 7.78 15.45
N ARG A 64 7.21 7.90 14.53
CA ARG A 64 8.61 7.74 14.86
C ARG A 64 9.00 8.77 15.93
N ASP A 65 9.76 8.32 16.94
CA ASP A 65 10.42 9.24 17.86
C ASP A 65 11.39 10.16 17.08
N LYS A 66 11.11 11.46 17.11
CA LYS A 66 11.91 12.48 16.42
C LYS A 66 13.26 12.70 17.09
N ALA A 67 13.42 12.31 18.36
CA ALA A 67 14.68 12.41 19.09
C ALA A 67 15.66 11.28 18.72
N ALA A 68 15.15 10.14 18.25
CA ALA A 68 15.97 8.99 17.86
C ALA A 68 16.51 9.15 16.42
N GLN A 69 17.83 9.31 16.29
CA GLN A 69 18.49 9.34 14.98
C GLN A 69 18.46 7.93 14.33
N PRO A 70 18.08 7.82 13.05
CA PRO A 70 18.05 6.52 12.38
C PRO A 70 19.46 6.01 12.15
N THR A 71 19.69 4.75 12.48
CA THR A 71 20.92 4.06 12.12
C THR A 71 20.82 3.50 10.71
N LEU A 72 21.97 3.20 10.09
CA LEU A 72 21.99 2.44 8.82
C LEU A 72 21.28 1.10 8.95
N ASN A 73 21.35 0.45 10.11
CA ASN A 73 20.65 -0.80 10.37
C ASN A 73 19.12 -0.62 10.28
N ASP A 74 18.58 0.49 10.80
CA ASP A 74 17.14 0.78 10.72
C ASP A 74 16.66 1.02 9.27
N PHE A 75 17.57 1.45 8.38
CA PHE A 75 17.27 1.61 6.95
C PHE A 75 17.31 0.27 6.21
N PHE A 76 18.28 -0.59 6.49
CA PHE A 76 18.41 -1.88 5.83
C PHE A 76 17.44 -2.93 6.38
N ASN A 77 17.05 -2.80 7.65
CA ASN A 77 16.17 -3.73 8.35
C ASN A 77 14.98 -2.99 9.00
N PRO A 78 14.12 -2.32 8.21
CA PRO A 78 13.00 -1.59 8.75
C PRO A 78 11.97 -2.53 9.37
N GLU A 79 11.34 -2.08 10.46
CA GLU A 79 10.15 -2.74 10.99
C GLU A 79 9.09 -2.79 9.88
N THR A 80 8.67 -4.00 9.50
CA THR A 80 7.81 -4.22 8.34
C THR A 80 6.45 -4.76 8.78
N PHE A 81 5.40 -4.02 8.43
CA PHE A 81 4.02 -4.42 8.64
C PHE A 81 3.46 -4.98 7.33
N VAL A 82 2.96 -6.21 7.37
CA VAL A 82 2.43 -6.91 6.20
C VAL A 82 0.92 -7.05 6.34
N TYR A 83 0.18 -6.60 5.33
CA TYR A 83 -1.26 -6.72 5.24
C TYR A 83 -1.62 -7.51 3.99
N THR A 84 -2.62 -8.37 4.09
CA THR A 84 -3.27 -9.01 2.93
C THR A 84 -4.72 -8.55 2.97
N LEU A 85 -5.19 -7.94 1.88
CA LEU A 85 -6.60 -7.56 1.76
C LEU A 85 -7.44 -8.71 1.23
#